data_AF-A0A935ZY59-F1
#
_entry.id   AF-A0A935ZY59-F1
#
_cell.length_a   1.000
_cell.length_b   1.000
_cell.length_c   1.000
_cell.angle_alpha   90.00
_cell.angle_beta   90.00
_cell.angle_gamma   90.00
#
_symmetry.space_group_name_H-M   'P 1'
#
loop_
_entity.id
_entity.type
_entity.pdbx_description
1 polymer ?
#
loop_
_entity_poly.entity_id
_entity_poly.type
_entity_poly.pdbx_seq_one_letter_code
_entity_poly.pdbx_strand_id
1 'polypeptide(L)'
;MATPETFRGSLDLSTLERPAIDLSLARRGELRLELLRDVDDPEEVPASQPSLSHDGLAWIAGRSLAAAVAGASRAAVIQDARAQAIATESAVRRLVQTPLSQRQLDAIVAHAQRIGIDAFRHSPLLVDLDAGVLDRVAAYLAADELAIFEGGDYGDVPDDPEIDFDREIPLARIGDVETVLDPDAVVRGGPPAFASQGRRIPRWDRVRIDERSADDAHVRVSTPAGATIGWTLRTNLGGYFKDDPKLAAVALAPPQPLAIDDAWPSGKAAIARAFNRLGGLMYAIHEQTGIPIPAVLAVWKIESGGAAHTWGKAIIRFENHLLYNRWGREHVAAYDASFQHGGHAGVGGSSWKNHRFRADPSAAWQTFHGEQSREYEVLAFARQLVGDADALSCISIGGPQILISNRRLIGYESERAMYDAFQADERAHVLGFFDYCQYATGYIHRRRELLRDLRALRWVEFARGYNGGGQAEAYGDALANAYATAASLPLPPPSAHAAPAESPPPTPLSPLLLSARVRAVRLGATRP
;
A
#
# COMPACT_ATOMS: atom_id res chain seq x y z
N MET A 1 27.89 -7.30 -51.19
CA MET A 1 26.59 -6.62 -51.44
C MET A 1 25.50 -7.67 -51.31
N ALA A 2 24.85 -7.70 -50.15
CA ALA A 2 23.56 -8.36 -49.91
C ALA A 2 23.03 -7.77 -48.60
N THR A 3 21.83 -7.18 -48.65
CA THR A 3 21.13 -6.52 -47.54
C THR A 3 20.45 -7.54 -46.62
N PRO A 4 20.28 -7.29 -45.32
CA PRO A 4 19.51 -8.17 -44.44
C PRO A 4 18.02 -7.76 -44.39
N GLU A 5 17.15 -8.73 -44.66
CA GLU A 5 15.70 -8.66 -44.47
C GLU A 5 15.31 -8.77 -42.99
N THR A 6 14.36 -7.93 -42.61
CA THR A 6 13.71 -7.83 -41.29
C THR A 6 12.72 -8.98 -41.06
N PHE A 7 12.91 -9.75 -39.98
CA PHE A 7 11.91 -10.70 -39.47
C PHE A 7 11.15 -10.07 -38.30
N ARG A 8 9.85 -9.76 -38.49
CA ARG A 8 8.87 -9.49 -37.43
C ARG A 8 7.94 -10.69 -37.35
N GLY A 9 8.00 -11.46 -36.26
CA GLY A 9 7.04 -12.52 -35.96
C GLY A 9 6.02 -12.03 -34.93
N SER A 10 4.79 -11.83 -35.36
CA SER A 10 3.60 -11.73 -34.51
C SER A 10 2.98 -13.12 -34.44
N LEU A 11 2.74 -13.62 -33.22
CA LEU A 11 1.95 -14.84 -33.01
C LEU A 11 0.47 -14.48 -33.11
N ASP A 12 -0.20 -15.07 -34.10
CA ASP A 12 -1.65 -15.06 -34.28
C ASP A 12 -2.26 -16.27 -33.55
N LEU A 13 -3.22 -16.01 -32.67
CA LEU A 13 -3.90 -17.02 -31.84
C LEU A 13 -5.35 -17.27 -32.32
N SER A 14 -5.70 -16.93 -33.55
CA SER A 14 -7.08 -17.02 -34.05
C SER A 14 -7.56 -18.42 -34.49
N THR A 15 -6.84 -19.51 -34.21
CA THR A 15 -7.18 -20.85 -34.77
C THR A 15 -7.38 -21.97 -33.75
N LEU A 16 -7.77 -21.68 -32.51
CA LEU A 16 -8.22 -22.72 -31.58
C LEU A 16 -9.75 -22.73 -31.48
N GLU A 17 -10.39 -23.52 -32.34
CA GLU A 17 -11.79 -23.91 -32.23
C GLU A 17 -12.04 -24.64 -30.90
N ARG A 18 -13.11 -24.27 -30.19
CA ARG A 18 -13.63 -25.00 -29.02
C ARG A 18 -15.09 -25.41 -29.26
N PRO A 19 -15.51 -26.60 -28.80
CA PRO A 19 -16.84 -27.13 -29.06
C PRO A 19 -17.90 -26.44 -28.19
N ALA A 20 -19.10 -26.31 -28.77
CA ALA A 20 -20.27 -25.70 -28.16
C ALA A 20 -20.80 -26.52 -26.97
N ILE A 21 -21.11 -25.84 -25.87
CA ILE A 21 -21.93 -26.37 -24.77
C ILE A 21 -23.21 -25.54 -24.70
N ASP A 22 -24.34 -26.22 -24.89
CA ASP A 22 -25.70 -25.70 -24.78
C ASP A 22 -26.06 -25.46 -23.31
N LEU A 23 -26.51 -24.26 -22.98
CA LEU A 23 -26.98 -23.86 -21.65
C LEU A 23 -28.37 -23.24 -21.74
N SER A 24 -29.34 -23.95 -22.32
CA SER A 24 -30.75 -23.67 -22.09
C SER A 24 -31.29 -24.47 -20.90
N LEU A 25 -31.17 -23.95 -19.67
CA LEU A 25 -32.03 -24.30 -18.51
C LEU A 25 -31.63 -23.52 -17.25
N ALA A 26 -32.29 -22.38 -16.98
CA ALA A 26 -32.69 -21.92 -15.65
C ALA A 26 -33.34 -20.52 -15.75
N ARG A 27 -34.63 -20.47 -16.08
CA ARG A 27 -35.49 -19.31 -15.80
C ARG A 27 -36.28 -19.58 -14.52
N ARG A 28 -36.41 -18.54 -13.69
CA ARG A 28 -37.58 -18.07 -12.92
C ARG A 28 -37.29 -17.87 -11.43
N GLY A 29 -37.68 -16.69 -10.94
CA GLY A 29 -37.71 -16.34 -9.53
C GLY A 29 -38.03 -14.86 -9.33
N GLU A 30 -39.25 -14.44 -9.69
CA GLU A 30 -39.80 -13.15 -9.28
C GLU A 30 -40.27 -13.23 -7.82
N LEU A 31 -39.99 -12.21 -7.01
CA LEU A 31 -40.75 -11.92 -5.80
C LEU A 31 -40.70 -10.42 -5.48
N ARG A 32 -41.89 -9.87 -5.30
CA ARG A 32 -42.24 -8.47 -4.99
C ARG A 32 -42.70 -8.42 -3.54
N LEU A 33 -42.28 -7.43 -2.75
CA LEU A 33 -42.92 -7.11 -1.46
C LEU A 33 -42.78 -5.62 -1.13
N GLU A 34 -43.93 -4.99 -0.87
CA GLU A 34 -44.12 -3.64 -0.36
C GLU A 34 -44.12 -3.64 1.19
N LEU A 35 -43.92 -2.44 1.77
CA LEU A 35 -44.34 -1.93 3.10
C LEU A 35 -43.46 -2.21 4.34
N LEU A 36 -42.84 -1.16 4.92
CA LEU A 36 -43.34 -0.41 6.10
C LEU A 36 -42.40 0.74 6.55
N ARG A 37 -42.98 1.71 7.26
CA ARG A 37 -42.45 3.03 7.68
C ARG A 37 -41.94 3.06 9.14
N ASP A 38 -41.09 4.07 9.40
CA ASP A 38 -40.79 4.86 10.63
C ASP A 38 -40.44 4.16 11.96
N VAL A 39 -39.27 4.50 12.54
CA VAL A 39 -39.07 4.97 13.94
C VAL A 39 -37.74 5.76 14.06
N ASP A 40 -37.78 6.90 14.77
CA ASP A 40 -36.67 7.79 15.17
C ASP A 40 -36.00 7.42 16.52
N ASP A 41 -34.75 7.90 16.64
CA ASP A 41 -33.92 8.24 17.82
C ASP A 41 -33.05 7.20 18.60
N PRO A 42 -31.90 7.65 19.18
CA PRO A 42 -30.73 6.83 19.47
C PRO A 42 -30.45 6.62 20.98
N GLU A 43 -29.72 5.57 21.32
CA GLU A 43 -29.09 5.42 22.65
C GLU A 43 -27.62 4.95 22.56
N GLU A 44 -26.79 5.56 23.42
CA GLU A 44 -25.38 5.26 23.70
C GLU A 44 -25.19 3.97 24.50
N VAL A 45 -24.19 3.12 24.17
CA VAL A 45 -23.49 2.23 25.14
C VAL A 45 -22.08 1.81 24.60
N PRO A 46 -21.17 1.21 25.40
CA PRO A 46 -19.90 1.80 25.82
C PRO A 46 -18.64 1.16 25.21
N ALA A 47 -17.49 1.79 25.46
CA ALA A 47 -16.18 1.41 24.98
C ALA A 47 -15.53 0.25 25.76
N SER A 48 -15.35 -0.89 25.10
CA SER A 48 -14.16 -1.77 25.18
C SER A 48 -14.40 -3.01 24.30
N GLN A 49 -13.76 -3.11 23.13
CA GLN A 49 -13.81 -4.29 22.27
C GLN A 49 -12.40 -4.65 21.75
N PRO A 50 -12.07 -5.94 21.60
CA PRO A 50 -10.80 -6.39 21.02
C PRO A 50 -10.78 -6.20 19.48
N SER A 51 -9.62 -5.84 18.93
CA SER A 51 -9.41 -5.53 17.51
C SER A 51 -9.13 -6.79 16.67
N LEU A 52 -9.85 -6.95 15.55
CA LEU A 52 -9.54 -7.91 14.48
C LEU A 52 -8.60 -7.30 13.43
N SER A 53 -7.79 -8.15 12.78
CA SER A 53 -6.98 -7.77 11.61
C SER A 53 -7.85 -7.49 10.37
N HIS A 54 -7.30 -6.73 9.41
CA HIS A 54 -8.00 -6.29 8.20
C HIS A 54 -8.46 -7.44 7.28
N ASP A 55 -7.85 -8.62 7.35
CA ASP A 55 -8.12 -9.73 6.43
C ASP A 55 -9.49 -10.40 6.69
N GLY A 56 -9.99 -10.35 7.94
CA GLY A 56 -11.35 -10.79 8.27
C GLY A 56 -12.46 -9.92 7.66
N LEU A 57 -12.14 -8.69 7.21
CA LEU A 57 -13.11 -7.77 6.63
C LEU A 57 -13.34 -7.98 5.13
N ALA A 58 -12.39 -8.58 4.42
CA ALA A 58 -12.47 -8.78 2.97
C ALA A 58 -13.50 -9.85 2.58
N TRP A 59 -13.73 -10.85 3.43
CA TRP A 59 -14.70 -11.94 3.20
C TRP A 59 -16.17 -11.52 3.46
N ILE A 60 -16.38 -10.51 4.32
CA ILE A 60 -17.70 -9.97 4.70
C ILE A 60 -18.51 -9.43 3.48
N ALA A 61 -17.84 -9.07 2.39
CA ALA A 61 -18.49 -8.58 1.17
C ALA A 61 -19.42 -9.63 0.51
N GLY A 62 -19.31 -10.92 0.84
CA GLY A 62 -20.21 -11.97 0.34
C GLY A 62 -21.58 -12.03 1.04
N ARG A 63 -21.72 -11.53 2.27
CA ARG A 63 -22.99 -11.52 3.03
C ARG A 63 -23.78 -10.21 2.91
N SER A 64 -23.21 -9.18 2.26
CA SER A 64 -23.85 -7.88 2.10
C SER A 64 -25.09 -7.89 1.19
N LEU A 65 -25.40 -9.00 0.51
CA LEU A 65 -26.59 -9.10 -0.33
C LEU A 65 -27.88 -9.20 0.51
N ALA A 66 -27.84 -9.80 1.71
CA ALA A 66 -29.02 -9.91 2.58
C ALA A 66 -29.29 -8.61 3.36
N ALA A 67 -28.25 -7.88 3.78
CA ALA A 67 -28.40 -6.63 4.52
C ALA A 67 -28.74 -5.43 3.60
N ALA A 68 -28.31 -5.46 2.33
CA ALA A 68 -28.71 -4.47 1.33
C ALA A 68 -30.23 -4.54 1.00
N VAL A 69 -30.87 -5.69 1.22
CA VAL A 69 -32.33 -5.85 1.08
C VAL A 69 -33.09 -5.21 2.26
N ALA A 70 -32.41 -4.88 3.37
CA ALA A 70 -33.02 -4.34 4.59
C ALA A 70 -32.75 -2.84 4.83
N GLY A 71 -32.18 -2.11 3.86
CA GLY A 71 -31.99 -0.65 3.96
C GLY A 71 -30.96 -0.17 4.98
N ALA A 72 -30.11 -1.07 5.52
CA ALA A 72 -29.06 -0.71 6.47
C ALA A 72 -27.94 0.11 5.80
N SER A 73 -27.44 1.14 6.48
CA SER A 73 -26.30 1.93 6.01
C SER A 73 -25.04 1.05 5.93
N ARG A 74 -24.13 1.36 4.99
CA ARG A 74 -22.85 0.66 4.83
C ARG A 74 -22.04 0.61 6.14
N ALA A 75 -22.11 1.67 6.95
CA ALA A 75 -21.45 1.72 8.26
C ALA A 75 -22.05 0.69 9.23
N ALA A 76 -23.38 0.56 9.27
CA ALA A 76 -24.07 -0.42 10.10
C ALA A 76 -23.76 -1.85 9.67
N VAL A 77 -23.73 -2.13 8.36
CA VAL A 77 -23.39 -3.46 7.82
C VAL A 77 -21.94 -3.85 8.15
N ILE A 78 -21.00 -2.90 8.04
CA ILE A 78 -19.59 -3.14 8.42
C ILE A 78 -19.45 -3.36 9.93
N GLN A 79 -20.18 -2.59 10.74
CA GLN A 79 -20.14 -2.71 12.19
C GLN A 79 -20.74 -4.03 12.69
N ASP A 80 -21.89 -4.43 12.13
CA ASP A 80 -22.55 -5.71 12.44
C ASP A 80 -21.65 -6.89 12.05
N ALA A 81 -21.08 -6.85 10.84
CA ALA A 81 -20.20 -7.91 10.40
C ALA A 81 -18.89 -8.00 11.19
N ARG A 82 -18.37 -6.86 11.68
CA ARG A 82 -17.25 -6.82 12.65
C ARG A 82 -17.63 -7.47 13.98
N ALA A 83 -18.79 -7.11 14.52
CA ALA A 83 -19.28 -7.70 15.77
C ALA A 83 -19.46 -9.22 15.63
N GLN A 84 -20.01 -9.67 14.51
CA GLN A 84 -20.17 -11.09 14.21
C GLN A 84 -18.82 -11.81 14.07
N ALA A 85 -17.82 -11.19 13.43
CA ALA A 85 -16.49 -11.77 13.29
C ALA A 85 -15.78 -11.91 14.66
N ILE A 86 -15.86 -10.89 15.53
CA ILE A 86 -15.29 -10.92 16.90
C ILE A 86 -15.98 -12.00 17.74
N ALA A 87 -17.30 -12.07 17.67
CA ALA A 87 -18.09 -13.08 18.36
C ALA A 87 -17.72 -14.49 17.89
N THR A 88 -17.52 -14.67 16.58
CA THR A 88 -17.13 -15.96 15.99
C THR A 88 -15.73 -16.38 16.42
N GLU A 89 -14.73 -15.50 16.36
CA GLU A 89 -13.38 -15.82 16.83
C GLU A 89 -13.38 -16.16 18.32
N SER A 90 -14.05 -15.34 19.14
CA SER A 90 -14.16 -15.58 20.58
C SER A 90 -14.83 -16.93 20.88
N ALA A 91 -15.81 -17.34 20.09
CA ALA A 91 -16.46 -18.63 20.22
C ALA A 91 -15.54 -19.79 19.79
N VAL A 92 -14.83 -19.66 18.67
CA VAL A 92 -13.85 -20.66 18.21
C VAL A 92 -12.75 -20.86 19.26
N ARG A 93 -12.19 -19.77 19.82
CA ARG A 93 -11.16 -19.85 20.88
C ARG A 93 -11.64 -20.52 22.17
N ARG A 94 -12.95 -20.49 22.46
CA ARG A 94 -13.53 -21.21 23.61
C ARG A 94 -13.84 -22.67 23.31
N LEU A 95 -14.15 -22.98 22.05
CA LEU A 95 -14.57 -24.30 21.62
C LEU A 95 -13.35 -25.19 21.34
N VAL A 96 -12.33 -24.67 20.65
CA VAL A 96 -11.14 -25.43 20.29
C VAL A 96 -10.17 -25.47 21.47
N GLN A 97 -9.92 -26.66 22.01
CA GLN A 97 -9.01 -26.85 23.13
C GLN A 97 -7.55 -27.00 22.70
N THR A 98 -7.32 -27.47 21.47
CA THR A 98 -5.97 -27.67 20.92
C THR A 98 -5.30 -26.32 20.64
N PRO A 99 -4.04 -26.12 21.07
CA PRO A 99 -3.28 -24.94 20.70
C PRO A 99 -3.10 -24.86 19.19
N LEU A 100 -3.66 -23.81 18.58
CA LEU A 100 -3.48 -23.50 17.16
C LEU A 100 -2.48 -22.38 16.99
N SER A 101 -1.67 -22.45 15.93
CA SER A 101 -0.98 -21.25 15.43
C SER A 101 -2.01 -20.19 15.02
N GLN A 102 -1.61 -18.92 14.97
CA GLN A 102 -2.54 -17.87 14.57
C GLN A 102 -3.12 -18.10 13.16
N ARG A 103 -2.34 -18.67 12.22
CA ARG A 103 -2.83 -19.02 10.88
C ARG A 103 -3.88 -20.12 10.89
N GLN A 104 -3.60 -21.21 11.62
CA GLN A 104 -4.58 -22.29 11.78
C GLN A 104 -5.86 -21.74 12.41
N LEU A 105 -5.74 -20.88 13.43
CA LEU A 105 -6.89 -20.23 14.03
C LEU A 105 -7.66 -19.37 13.03
N ASP A 106 -6.97 -18.55 12.23
CA ASP A 106 -7.61 -17.69 11.21
C ASP A 106 -8.38 -18.53 10.18
N ALA A 107 -7.83 -19.67 9.74
CA ALA A 107 -8.50 -20.62 8.86
C ALA A 107 -9.74 -21.25 9.52
N ILE A 108 -9.64 -21.67 10.80
CA ILE A 108 -10.77 -22.23 11.55
C ILE A 108 -11.87 -21.17 11.79
N VAL A 109 -11.48 -19.91 12.05
CA VAL A 109 -12.43 -18.80 12.18
C VAL A 109 -13.13 -18.52 10.86
N ALA A 110 -12.40 -18.48 9.74
CA ALA A 110 -12.99 -18.32 8.40
C ALA A 110 -13.99 -19.45 8.10
N HIS A 111 -13.62 -20.70 8.42
CA HIS A 111 -14.49 -21.85 8.26
C HIS A 111 -15.77 -21.74 9.12
N ALA A 112 -15.64 -21.42 10.41
CA ALA A 112 -16.76 -21.25 11.33
C ALA A 112 -17.68 -20.09 10.91
N GLN A 113 -17.13 -19.01 10.36
CA GLN A 113 -17.92 -17.93 9.77
C GLN A 113 -18.70 -18.42 8.56
N ARG A 114 -18.08 -19.22 7.67
CA ARG A 114 -18.73 -19.76 6.48
C ARG A 114 -19.92 -20.66 6.81
N ILE A 115 -19.73 -21.65 7.67
CA ILE A 115 -20.78 -22.64 7.99
C ILE A 115 -21.73 -22.19 9.11
N GLY A 116 -21.36 -21.15 9.86
CA GLY A 116 -22.09 -20.67 11.03
C GLY A 116 -21.59 -21.35 12.32
N ILE A 117 -21.53 -20.59 13.41
CA ILE A 117 -20.91 -21.03 14.66
C ILE A 117 -21.63 -22.24 15.31
N ASP A 118 -22.94 -22.35 15.14
CA ASP A 118 -23.69 -23.50 15.64
C ASP A 118 -23.42 -24.76 14.82
N ALA A 119 -23.27 -24.64 13.49
CA ALA A 119 -22.87 -25.77 12.66
C ALA A 119 -21.43 -26.20 12.98
N PHE A 120 -20.54 -25.24 13.20
CA PHE A 120 -19.16 -25.49 13.63
C PHE A 120 -19.10 -26.25 14.96
N ARG A 121 -19.91 -25.87 15.96
CA ARG A 121 -19.98 -26.55 17.27
C ARG A 121 -20.33 -28.04 17.17
N HIS A 122 -21.09 -28.43 16.15
CA HIS A 122 -21.51 -29.82 15.94
C HIS A 122 -20.75 -30.49 14.78
N SER A 123 -19.68 -29.86 14.28
CA SER A 123 -18.95 -30.34 13.11
C SER A 123 -17.95 -31.46 13.48
N PRO A 124 -17.71 -32.42 12.57
CA PRO A 124 -16.62 -33.38 12.72
C PRO A 124 -15.24 -32.72 12.78
N LEU A 125 -15.10 -31.54 12.15
CA LEU A 125 -13.89 -30.72 12.22
C LEU A 125 -13.54 -30.34 13.66
N LEU A 126 -14.51 -29.89 14.47
CA LEU A 126 -14.25 -29.56 15.87
C LEU A 126 -13.83 -30.79 16.68
N VAL A 127 -14.41 -31.96 16.39
CA VAL A 127 -14.03 -33.23 17.03
C VAL A 127 -12.57 -33.57 16.73
N ASP A 128 -12.14 -33.46 15.46
CA ASP A 128 -10.76 -33.72 15.07
C ASP A 128 -9.79 -32.65 15.61
N LEU A 129 -10.22 -31.39 15.68
CA LEU A 129 -9.46 -30.29 16.31
C LEU A 129 -9.25 -30.56 17.81
N ASP A 130 -10.28 -30.91 18.57
CA ASP A 130 -10.18 -31.19 20.01
C ASP A 130 -9.42 -32.47 20.32
N ALA A 131 -9.45 -33.44 19.40
CA ALA A 131 -8.62 -34.64 19.47
C ALA A 131 -7.15 -34.37 19.09
N GLY A 132 -6.82 -33.15 18.63
CA GLY A 132 -5.48 -32.76 18.20
C GLY A 132 -5.03 -33.42 16.88
N VAL A 133 -5.97 -33.94 16.08
CA VAL A 133 -5.70 -34.67 14.83
C VAL A 133 -5.69 -33.70 13.65
N LEU A 134 -4.70 -32.80 13.64
CA LEU A 134 -4.63 -31.70 12.66
C LEU A 134 -4.51 -32.18 11.21
N ASP A 135 -3.94 -33.35 10.96
CA ASP A 135 -3.81 -33.94 9.61
C ASP A 135 -5.17 -34.23 8.94
N ARG A 136 -6.25 -34.35 9.71
CA ARG A 136 -7.61 -34.56 9.19
C ARG A 136 -8.37 -33.27 8.94
N VAL A 137 -7.91 -32.15 9.51
CA VAL A 137 -8.55 -30.85 9.37
C VAL A 137 -8.63 -30.43 7.90
N ALA A 138 -7.62 -30.80 7.11
CA ALA A 138 -7.53 -30.48 5.69
C ALA A 138 -8.77 -30.93 4.88
N ALA A 139 -9.38 -32.06 5.24
CA ALA A 139 -10.52 -32.61 4.53
C ALA A 139 -11.83 -31.80 4.71
N TYR A 140 -11.88 -30.91 5.70
CA TYR A 140 -13.06 -30.11 6.02
C TYR A 140 -12.98 -28.69 5.45
N LEU A 141 -11.77 -28.20 5.17
CA LEU A 141 -11.54 -26.83 4.76
C LEU A 141 -11.78 -26.66 3.25
N ALA A 142 -12.34 -25.52 2.88
CA ALA A 142 -12.34 -25.07 1.49
C ALA A 142 -10.89 -24.78 1.03
N ALA A 143 -10.63 -24.77 -0.27
CA ALA A 143 -9.26 -24.66 -0.80
C ALA A 143 -8.51 -23.39 -0.34
N ASP A 144 -9.23 -22.29 -0.15
CA ASP A 144 -8.70 -21.03 0.39
C ASP A 144 -8.46 -21.09 1.90
N GLU A 145 -9.39 -21.66 2.67
CA GLU A 145 -9.22 -21.96 4.11
C GLU A 145 -8.03 -22.90 4.35
N LEU A 146 -7.88 -23.91 3.49
CA LEU A 146 -6.82 -24.90 3.53
C LEU A 146 -5.46 -24.28 3.25
N ALA A 147 -5.37 -23.39 2.27
CA ALA A 147 -4.15 -22.66 1.97
C ALA A 147 -3.66 -21.80 3.15
N ILE A 148 -4.59 -21.25 3.94
CA ILE A 148 -4.27 -20.54 5.18
C ILE A 148 -3.83 -21.54 6.27
N PHE A 149 -4.49 -22.69 6.37
CA PHE A 149 -4.28 -23.70 7.41
C PHE A 149 -2.97 -24.49 7.26
N GLU A 150 -2.66 -24.98 6.05
CA GLU A 150 -1.52 -25.85 5.79
C GLU A 150 -0.20 -25.11 5.67
N GLY A 151 -0.23 -23.81 5.34
CA GLY A 151 0.97 -22.99 5.21
C GLY A 151 2.05 -23.67 4.36
N GLY A 152 1.87 -23.73 3.04
CA GLY A 152 2.76 -24.47 2.12
C GLY A 152 4.26 -24.32 2.42
N ASP A 153 4.95 -25.47 2.36
CA ASP A 153 6.38 -25.69 2.60
C ASP A 153 7.28 -24.65 1.90
N TYR A 154 7.74 -23.68 2.68
CA TYR A 154 9.04 -23.04 2.50
C TYR A 154 9.81 -23.44 3.74
N GLY A 155 10.75 -24.37 3.56
CA GLY A 155 11.35 -25.15 4.63
C GLY A 155 11.83 -24.33 5.82
N ASP A 156 11.94 -25.02 6.95
CA ASP A 156 12.57 -24.55 8.18
C ASP A 156 13.90 -23.84 7.87
N VAL A 157 13.81 -22.53 7.64
CA VAL A 157 14.91 -21.62 7.81
C VAL A 157 15.04 -21.53 9.33
N PRO A 158 16.23 -21.81 9.90
CA PRO A 158 16.47 -21.60 11.32
C PRO A 158 15.95 -20.21 11.68
N ASP A 159 15.35 -20.04 12.86
CA ASP A 159 15.07 -18.72 13.43
C ASP A 159 16.34 -17.87 13.30
N ASP A 160 16.41 -17.08 12.22
CA ASP A 160 17.45 -16.09 12.01
C ASP A 160 17.26 -15.14 13.19
N PRO A 161 18.28 -14.96 14.05
CA PRO A 161 18.09 -14.38 15.38
C PRO A 161 17.30 -13.10 15.23
N GLU A 162 16.08 -13.13 15.75
CA GLU A 162 15.06 -12.08 15.76
C GLU A 162 15.71 -10.71 15.49
N ILE A 163 15.84 -10.33 14.21
CA ILE A 163 16.39 -9.02 13.88
C ILE A 163 15.27 -8.06 14.23
N ASP A 164 15.37 -7.57 15.46
CA ASP A 164 14.49 -6.61 16.06
C ASP A 164 14.54 -5.32 15.22
N PHE A 165 13.63 -5.23 14.26
CA PHE A 165 13.41 -4.01 13.48
C PHE A 165 13.15 -2.81 14.40
N ASP A 166 12.70 -3.00 15.65
CA ASP A 166 12.51 -1.91 16.61
C ASP A 166 13.82 -1.41 17.23
N ARG A 167 14.92 -2.18 17.14
CA ARG A 167 16.26 -1.78 17.61
C ARG A 167 17.08 -0.98 16.60
N GLU A 168 16.82 -1.13 15.30
CA GLU A 168 17.67 -0.54 14.23
C GLU A 168 17.12 0.74 13.59
N ILE A 169 15.85 1.10 13.82
CA ILE A 169 15.38 2.42 13.37
C ILE A 169 15.90 3.49 14.34
N PRO A 170 16.58 4.54 13.84
CA PRO A 170 17.03 5.64 14.68
C PRO A 170 15.88 6.15 15.54
N LEU A 171 16.04 6.07 16.86
CA LEU A 171 14.98 6.47 17.79
C LEU A 171 14.62 7.95 17.56
N ALA A 172 13.34 8.21 17.27
CA ALA A 172 12.77 9.55 17.04
C ALA A 172 13.13 10.54 18.15
N ARG A 173 13.93 11.55 17.86
CA ARG A 173 14.53 12.46 18.86
C ARG A 173 13.47 13.35 19.48
N ILE A 174 13.79 13.88 20.67
CA ILE A 174 12.98 14.96 21.26
C ILE A 174 12.96 16.12 20.27
N GLY A 175 11.75 16.61 19.97
CA GLY A 175 11.49 17.63 18.96
C GLY A 175 11.07 17.09 17.60
N ASP A 176 11.32 15.81 17.30
CA ASP A 176 10.91 15.21 16.03
C ASP A 176 9.36 15.13 15.95
N VAL A 177 8.83 15.25 14.74
CA VAL A 177 7.40 15.13 14.45
C VAL A 177 7.13 13.77 13.81
N GLU A 178 6.44 12.92 14.57
CA GLU A 178 6.10 11.55 14.22
C GLU A 178 4.64 11.41 13.82
N THR A 179 4.28 10.26 13.25
CA THR A 179 2.89 9.93 12.92
C THR A 179 2.36 8.86 13.84
N VAL A 180 1.12 9.00 14.29
CA VAL A 180 0.43 7.97 15.07
C VAL A 180 -0.02 6.87 14.12
N LEU A 181 0.60 5.70 14.22
CA LEU A 181 0.35 4.60 13.31
C LEU A 181 -0.63 3.60 13.90
N ASP A 182 -0.58 3.37 15.21
CA ASP A 182 -1.45 2.42 15.90
C ASP A 182 -2.89 2.95 16.01
N PRO A 183 -3.91 2.26 15.45
CA PRO A 183 -5.30 2.66 15.59
C PRO A 183 -5.81 2.66 17.04
N ASP A 184 -5.17 1.91 17.92
CA ASP A 184 -5.49 1.79 19.35
C ASP A 184 -4.54 2.61 20.23
N ALA A 185 -3.82 3.58 19.64
CA ALA A 185 -3.04 4.54 20.38
C ALA A 185 -3.92 5.31 21.38
N VAL A 186 -3.53 5.27 22.65
CA VAL A 186 -4.22 5.96 23.75
C VAL A 186 -3.29 6.94 24.45
N VAL A 187 -3.91 7.98 25.01
CA VAL A 187 -3.29 8.89 25.95
C VAL A 187 -3.13 8.19 27.29
N ARG A 188 -1.96 8.36 27.89
CA ARG A 188 -1.53 7.79 29.16
C ARG A 188 -1.15 8.91 30.12
N GLY A 189 -1.30 8.63 31.41
CA GLY A 189 -0.78 9.46 32.49
C GLY A 189 0.75 9.52 32.49
N GLY A 190 1.31 10.33 33.38
CA GLY A 190 2.76 10.47 33.54
C GLY A 190 3.42 9.32 34.31
N PRO A 191 4.75 9.35 34.39
CA PRO A 191 5.51 8.42 35.22
C PRO A 191 5.09 8.51 36.71
N PRO A 192 5.23 7.40 37.45
CA PRO A 192 5.76 6.11 36.98
C PRO A 192 4.70 5.20 36.35
N ALA A 193 3.40 5.49 36.51
CA ALA A 193 2.35 4.51 36.26
C ALA A 193 1.92 4.38 34.79
N PHE A 194 2.04 5.45 33.98
CA PHE A 194 1.63 5.48 32.56
C PHE A 194 0.26 4.86 32.27
N ALA A 195 -0.66 4.99 33.24
CA ALA A 195 -1.99 4.40 33.16
C ALA A 195 -2.77 4.99 31.98
N SER A 196 -3.47 4.13 31.23
CA SER A 196 -4.34 4.58 30.14
C SER A 196 -5.41 5.52 30.69
N GLN A 197 -5.64 6.63 29.97
CA GLN A 197 -6.70 7.59 30.27
C GLN A 197 -7.95 7.36 29.41
N GLY A 198 -7.98 6.29 28.61
CA GLY A 198 -9.11 5.94 27.74
C GLY A 198 -9.30 6.84 26.50
N ARG A 199 -8.69 8.04 26.47
CA ARG A 199 -8.72 8.93 25.32
C ARG A 199 -7.80 8.41 24.21
N ARG A 200 -8.34 8.22 23.00
CA ARG A 200 -7.56 7.82 21.82
C ARG A 200 -6.77 8.99 21.24
N ILE A 201 -5.63 8.67 20.64
CA ILE A 201 -4.90 9.55 19.73
C ILE A 201 -5.23 9.08 18.31
N PRO A 202 -5.86 9.90 17.46
CA PRO A 202 -6.28 9.45 16.13
C PRO A 202 -5.12 8.92 15.29
N ARG A 203 -5.35 7.79 14.61
CA ARG A 203 -4.40 7.25 13.64
C ARG A 203 -4.20 8.25 12.50
N TRP A 204 -2.95 8.39 12.09
CA TRP A 204 -2.41 9.32 11.10
C TRP A 204 -2.22 10.76 11.59
N ASP A 205 -2.55 11.06 12.84
CA ASP A 205 -2.22 12.38 13.41
C ASP A 205 -0.71 12.55 13.52
N ARG A 206 -0.26 13.78 13.24
CA ARG A 206 1.13 14.19 13.46
C ARG A 206 1.28 14.66 14.90
N VAL A 207 2.33 14.20 15.57
CA VAL A 207 2.62 14.55 16.96
C VAL A 207 4.11 14.87 17.13
N ARG A 208 4.43 15.87 17.94
CA ARG A 208 5.81 16.22 18.29
C ARG A 208 6.21 15.48 19.57
N ILE A 209 7.37 14.83 19.57
CA ILE A 209 7.93 14.22 20.79
C ILE A 209 8.47 15.31 21.71
N ASP A 210 7.95 15.37 22.93
CA ASP A 210 8.36 16.33 23.97
C ASP A 210 9.39 15.74 24.92
N GLU A 211 9.21 14.48 25.29
CA GLU A 211 9.95 13.82 26.36
C GLU A 211 9.87 12.30 26.20
N ARG A 212 10.83 11.58 26.78
CA ARG A 212 10.89 10.11 26.80
C ARG A 212 10.92 9.62 28.24
N SER A 213 10.31 8.46 28.50
CA SER A 213 10.44 7.77 29.78
C SER A 213 11.85 7.20 29.93
N ALA A 214 12.24 6.88 31.18
CA ALA A 214 13.57 6.34 31.47
C ALA A 214 13.85 4.99 30.77
N ASP A 215 12.81 4.22 30.49
CA ASP A 215 12.87 2.94 29.76
C ASP A 215 12.61 3.08 28.24
N ASP A 216 12.38 4.31 27.75
CA ASP A 216 12.05 4.63 26.35
C ASP A 216 10.80 3.91 25.79
N ALA A 217 10.00 3.28 26.65
CA ALA A 217 8.76 2.61 26.25
C ALA A 217 7.62 3.62 26.00
N HIS A 218 7.70 4.78 26.63
CA HIS A 218 6.68 5.84 26.55
C HIS A 218 7.29 7.17 26.12
N VAL A 219 6.50 7.94 25.39
CA VAL A 219 6.85 9.28 24.95
C VAL A 219 5.74 10.26 25.31
N ARG A 220 6.09 11.44 25.80
CA ARG A 220 5.15 12.55 25.91
C ARG A 220 5.07 13.24 24.57
N VAL A 221 3.85 13.51 24.11
CA VAL A 221 3.62 14.14 22.82
C VAL A 221 2.70 15.34 22.92
N SER A 222 2.88 16.24 21.96
CA SER A 222 2.05 17.41 21.71
C SER A 222 1.64 17.46 20.24
N THR A 223 0.65 18.28 19.91
CA THR A 223 0.38 18.62 18.51
C THR A 223 1.61 19.34 17.92
N PRO A 224 1.76 19.40 16.58
CA PRO A 224 2.84 20.17 15.96
C PRO A 224 2.81 21.65 16.35
N ALA A 225 1.65 22.19 16.72
CA ALA A 225 1.46 23.54 17.24
C ALA A 225 1.82 23.70 18.73
N GLY A 226 2.26 22.63 19.40
CA GLY A 226 2.72 22.64 20.80
C GLY A 226 1.64 22.40 21.85
N ALA A 227 0.40 22.06 21.46
CA ALA A 227 -0.63 21.73 22.44
C ALA A 227 -0.40 20.33 23.02
N THR A 228 -0.20 20.23 24.34
CA THR A 228 0.08 18.96 25.01
C THR A 228 -1.06 17.96 24.84
N ILE A 229 -0.74 16.74 24.39
CA ILE A 229 -1.68 15.62 24.27
C ILE A 229 -1.55 14.70 25.50
N GLY A 230 -0.32 14.34 25.89
CA GLY A 230 -0.03 13.45 27.02
C GLY A 230 0.99 12.38 26.68
N TRP A 231 1.08 11.32 27.47
CA TRP A 231 1.99 10.21 27.19
C TRP A 231 1.33 9.18 26.27
N THR A 232 2.12 8.45 25.49
CA THR A 232 1.67 7.29 24.72
C THR A 232 2.80 6.27 24.58
N LEU A 233 2.50 5.06 24.10
CA LEU A 233 3.56 4.08 23.82
C LEU A 233 4.39 4.56 22.64
N ARG A 234 5.72 4.43 22.71
CA ARG A 234 6.61 4.78 21.61
C ARG A 234 6.27 4.00 20.33
N THR A 235 5.90 2.72 20.49
CA THR A 235 5.49 1.83 19.38
C THR A 235 4.21 2.26 18.67
N ASN A 236 3.44 3.19 19.25
CA ASN A 236 2.29 3.78 18.56
C ASN A 236 2.72 4.74 17.44
N LEU A 237 3.96 5.23 17.48
CA LEU A 237 4.48 6.24 16.59
C LEU A 237 5.42 5.65 15.54
N GLY A 238 5.55 6.34 14.41
CA GLY A 238 6.61 6.08 13.46
C GLY A 238 6.78 7.19 12.44
N GLY A 239 8.01 7.25 11.92
CA GLY A 239 8.48 8.31 11.04
C GLY A 239 8.48 7.84 9.60
N TYR A 240 8.58 8.78 8.67
CA TYR A 240 8.65 8.47 7.25
C TYR A 240 10.04 8.75 6.71
N PHE A 241 10.53 7.88 5.83
CA PHE A 241 11.73 8.11 5.03
C PHE A 241 11.64 9.43 4.26
N LYS A 242 10.46 9.82 3.77
CA LYS A 242 10.26 11.11 3.09
C LYS A 242 10.49 12.34 3.99
N ASP A 243 10.38 12.17 5.31
CA ASP A 243 10.54 13.23 6.30
C ASP A 243 11.94 13.23 6.94
N ASP A 244 12.81 12.26 6.61
CA ASP A 244 14.18 12.22 7.13
C ASP A 244 15.02 13.33 6.47
N PRO A 245 15.52 14.32 7.24
CA PRO A 245 16.30 15.42 6.69
C PRO A 245 17.63 14.97 6.07
N LYS A 246 18.20 13.85 6.51
CA LYS A 246 19.40 13.28 5.88
C LYS A 246 19.07 12.79 4.48
N LEU A 247 18.00 12.03 4.33
CA LEU A 247 17.56 11.50 3.04
C LEU A 247 17.06 12.62 2.12
N ALA A 248 16.46 13.68 2.65
CA ALA A 248 16.07 14.85 1.89
C ALA A 248 17.29 15.57 1.25
N ALA A 249 18.44 15.57 1.93
CA ALA A 249 19.66 16.26 1.48
C ALA A 249 20.55 15.43 0.53
N VAL A 250 20.39 14.11 0.49
CA VAL A 250 21.24 13.21 -0.32
C VAL A 250 20.98 13.42 -1.82
N ALA A 251 22.03 13.53 -2.63
CA ALA A 251 21.89 13.57 -4.09
C ALA A 251 21.23 12.30 -4.64
N LEU A 252 20.30 12.44 -5.60
CA LEU A 252 19.64 11.29 -6.24
C LEU A 252 20.64 10.41 -7.00
N ALA A 253 21.42 11.02 -7.89
CA ALA A 253 22.41 10.31 -8.68
C ALA A 253 23.60 9.89 -7.81
N PRO A 254 24.20 8.71 -8.06
CA PRO A 254 25.42 8.29 -7.39
C PRO A 254 26.60 9.19 -7.81
N PRO A 255 27.62 9.36 -6.95
CA PRO A 255 28.82 10.15 -7.29
C PRO A 255 29.58 9.57 -8.49
N GLN A 256 29.50 8.25 -8.69
CA GLN A 256 30.08 7.55 -9.82
C GLN A 256 28.96 6.84 -10.60
N PRO A 257 28.46 7.42 -11.71
CA PRO A 257 27.51 6.74 -12.58
C PRO A 257 28.19 5.58 -13.31
N LEU A 258 27.40 4.56 -13.65
CA LEU A 258 27.82 3.46 -14.50
C LEU A 258 28.00 3.94 -15.94
N ALA A 259 29.10 3.53 -16.57
CA ALA A 259 29.20 3.52 -18.02
C ALA A 259 28.21 2.47 -18.55
N ILE A 260 27.34 2.91 -19.47
CA ILE A 260 26.35 2.02 -20.11
C ILE A 260 26.90 1.66 -21.48
N ASP A 261 27.05 0.36 -21.71
CA ASP A 261 27.50 -0.19 -22.99
C ASP A 261 26.29 -0.37 -23.92
N ASP A 262 26.41 0.14 -25.15
CA ASP A 262 25.37 0.05 -26.18
C ASP A 262 25.08 -1.41 -26.61
N ALA A 263 26.01 -2.34 -26.35
CA ALA A 263 25.82 -3.76 -26.58
C ALA A 263 24.97 -4.45 -25.49
N TRP A 264 24.68 -3.77 -24.36
CA TRP A 264 23.88 -4.38 -23.31
C TRP A 264 22.44 -4.62 -23.74
N PRO A 265 21.82 -5.74 -23.31
CA PRO A 265 20.39 -5.93 -23.46
C PRO A 265 19.61 -4.75 -22.87
N SER A 266 18.53 -4.34 -23.56
CA SER A 266 17.73 -3.16 -23.18
C SER A 266 17.27 -3.18 -21.71
N GLY A 267 16.96 -4.36 -21.17
CA GLY A 267 16.64 -4.57 -19.76
C GLY A 267 17.78 -4.18 -18.82
N LYS A 268 19.00 -4.67 -19.07
CA LYS A 268 20.20 -4.33 -18.28
C LYS A 268 20.53 -2.85 -18.38
N ALA A 269 20.47 -2.28 -19.59
CA ALA A 269 20.69 -0.86 -19.80
C ALA A 269 19.65 0.02 -19.08
N ALA A 270 18.38 -0.42 -18.99
CA ALA A 270 17.34 0.29 -18.25
C ALA A 270 17.61 0.29 -16.74
N ILE A 271 18.02 -0.84 -16.16
CA ILE A 271 18.41 -0.95 -14.75
C ILE A 271 19.60 -0.02 -14.46
N ALA A 272 20.63 -0.02 -15.32
CA ALA A 272 21.79 0.86 -15.15
C ALA A 272 21.41 2.35 -15.26
N ARG A 273 20.50 2.71 -16.17
CA ARG A 273 19.97 4.08 -16.25
C ARG A 273 19.19 4.47 -14.98
N ALA A 274 18.42 3.55 -14.39
CA ALA A 274 17.74 3.80 -13.13
C ALA A 274 18.74 4.04 -11.99
N PHE A 275 19.79 3.21 -11.90
CA PHE A 275 20.88 3.43 -10.95
C PHE A 275 21.59 4.78 -11.16
N ASN A 276 21.90 5.16 -12.40
CA ASN A 276 22.55 6.45 -12.66
C ASN A 276 21.71 7.66 -12.26
N ARG A 277 20.38 7.51 -12.17
CA ARG A 277 19.48 8.56 -11.69
C ARG A 277 19.29 8.55 -10.18
N LEU A 278 19.18 7.36 -9.57
CA LEU A 278 18.65 7.18 -8.21
C LEU A 278 19.61 6.52 -7.22
N GLY A 279 20.74 6.02 -7.71
CA GLY A 279 21.68 5.20 -6.95
C GLY A 279 22.23 5.89 -5.70
N GLY A 280 22.45 7.20 -5.75
CA GLY A 280 22.92 7.98 -4.60
C GLY A 280 21.96 7.94 -3.42
N LEU A 281 20.67 8.13 -3.68
CA LEU A 281 19.63 7.99 -2.66
C LEU A 281 19.44 6.53 -2.23
N MET A 282 19.52 5.58 -3.16
CA MET A 282 19.43 4.14 -2.84
C MET A 282 20.57 3.68 -1.94
N TYR A 283 21.79 4.21 -2.07
CA TYR A 283 22.88 3.96 -1.12
C TYR A 283 22.53 4.47 0.28
N ALA A 284 22.05 5.70 0.40
CA ALA A 284 21.70 6.25 1.72
C ALA A 284 20.60 5.44 2.41
N ILE A 285 19.65 4.88 1.66
CA ILE A 285 18.61 4.00 2.20
C ILE A 285 19.16 2.60 2.51
N HIS A 286 20.06 2.07 1.68
CA HIS A 286 20.78 0.82 1.95
C HIS A 286 21.49 0.89 3.32
N GLU A 287 22.20 1.99 3.61
CA GLU A 287 22.86 2.19 4.91
C GLU A 287 21.88 2.19 6.09
N GLN A 288 20.62 2.61 5.89
CA GLN A 288 19.60 2.61 6.95
C GLN A 288 18.86 1.29 7.09
N THR A 289 18.79 0.47 6.04
CA THR A 289 17.85 -0.68 5.98
C THR A 289 18.53 -2.02 5.72
N GLY A 290 19.78 -2.01 5.26
CA GLY A 290 20.48 -3.20 4.76
C GLY A 290 19.91 -3.77 3.46
N ILE A 291 18.92 -3.13 2.84
CA ILE A 291 18.28 -3.64 1.63
C ILE A 291 19.27 -3.52 0.46
N PRO A 292 19.57 -4.61 -0.28
CA PRO A 292 20.49 -4.54 -1.40
C PRO A 292 19.98 -3.60 -2.50
N ILE A 293 20.84 -2.72 -3.01
CA ILE A 293 20.49 -1.81 -4.11
C ILE A 293 19.98 -2.55 -5.36
N PRO A 294 20.56 -3.71 -5.76
CA PRO A 294 19.98 -4.51 -6.84
C PRO A 294 18.52 -4.93 -6.61
N ALA A 295 18.08 -5.11 -5.36
CA ALA A 295 16.69 -5.45 -5.04
C ALA A 295 15.74 -4.28 -5.33
N VAL A 296 16.13 -3.06 -4.95
CA VAL A 296 15.36 -1.84 -5.24
C VAL A 296 15.28 -1.59 -6.75
N LEU A 297 16.41 -1.78 -7.46
CA LEU A 297 16.46 -1.65 -8.91
C LEU A 297 15.62 -2.71 -9.63
N ALA A 298 15.52 -3.92 -9.08
CA ALA A 298 14.63 -4.97 -9.59
C ALA A 298 13.17 -4.53 -9.53
N VAL A 299 12.72 -3.96 -8.40
CA VAL A 299 11.37 -3.40 -8.25
C VAL A 299 11.14 -2.29 -9.28
N TRP A 300 12.05 -1.32 -9.40
CA TRP A 300 11.95 -0.25 -10.42
C TRP A 300 11.82 -0.81 -11.84
N LYS A 301 12.56 -1.88 -12.14
CA LYS A 301 12.52 -2.52 -13.45
C LYS A 301 11.17 -3.21 -13.71
N ILE A 302 10.61 -3.90 -12.73
CA ILE A 302 9.35 -4.63 -12.89
C ILE A 302 8.16 -3.67 -12.92
N GLU A 303 8.12 -2.69 -12.04
CA GLU A 303 6.95 -1.81 -11.88
C GLU A 303 6.84 -0.73 -12.97
N SER A 304 7.97 -0.18 -13.43
CA SER A 304 7.97 0.92 -14.43
C SER A 304 8.90 0.70 -15.61
N GLY A 305 9.48 -0.49 -15.75
CA GLY A 305 10.49 -0.75 -16.77
C GLY A 305 11.84 -0.05 -16.52
N GLY A 306 11.99 0.66 -15.40
CA GLY A 306 13.12 1.54 -15.10
C GLY A 306 13.08 2.90 -15.81
N ALA A 307 11.94 3.27 -16.39
CA ALA A 307 11.77 4.49 -17.17
C ALA A 307 12.03 5.75 -16.32
N ALA A 308 12.56 6.79 -16.99
CA ALA A 308 12.89 8.05 -16.34
C ALA A 308 11.63 8.87 -16.08
N HIS A 309 11.59 9.52 -14.92
CA HIS A 309 10.60 10.54 -14.64
C HIS A 309 10.77 11.75 -15.55
N THR A 310 9.64 12.30 -15.98
CA THR A 310 9.57 13.62 -16.61
C THR A 310 8.73 14.51 -15.69
N TRP A 311 9.22 15.72 -15.41
CA TRP A 311 8.52 16.67 -14.54
C TRP A 311 7.06 16.88 -14.98
N GLY A 312 6.12 16.72 -14.04
CA GLY A 312 4.67 16.80 -14.31
C GLY A 312 4.09 15.61 -15.08
N LYS A 313 4.90 14.60 -15.41
CA LYS A 313 4.55 13.40 -16.16
C LYS A 313 5.19 12.14 -15.55
N ALA A 314 5.05 11.96 -14.24
CA ALA A 314 5.32 10.69 -13.58
C ALA A 314 4.54 9.56 -14.27
N ILE A 315 5.11 8.35 -14.28
CA ILE A 315 4.39 7.22 -14.86
C ILE A 315 3.15 6.96 -14.03
N ILE A 316 1.99 6.89 -14.67
CA ILE A 316 0.73 6.53 -14.04
C ILE A 316 0.10 5.33 -14.72
N ARG A 317 -0.76 4.65 -13.96
CA ARG A 317 -1.68 3.64 -14.46
C ARG A 317 -3.04 3.87 -13.83
N PHE A 318 -4.04 4.17 -14.66
CA PHE A 318 -5.40 4.45 -14.21
C PHE A 318 -6.21 3.15 -14.13
N GLU A 319 -6.69 2.81 -12.95
CA GLU A 319 -7.42 1.56 -12.70
C GLU A 319 -8.94 1.84 -12.69
N ASN A 320 -9.59 1.77 -13.85
CA ASN A 320 -11.00 2.18 -13.94
C ASN A 320 -11.95 1.30 -13.11
N HIS A 321 -11.58 0.06 -12.80
CA HIS A 321 -12.33 -0.80 -11.89
C HIS A 321 -12.26 -0.32 -10.43
N LEU A 322 -11.18 0.37 -10.02
CA LEU A 322 -11.13 1.06 -8.73
C LEU A 322 -12.06 2.27 -8.72
N LEU A 323 -12.16 2.98 -9.85
CA LEU A 323 -13.14 4.06 -10.02
C LEU A 323 -14.58 3.53 -9.90
N TYR A 324 -14.86 2.36 -10.48
CA TYR A 324 -16.16 1.70 -10.30
C TYR A 324 -16.44 1.42 -8.82
N ASN A 325 -15.49 0.79 -8.12
CA ASN A 325 -15.63 0.45 -6.71
C ASN A 325 -15.84 1.67 -5.80
N ARG A 326 -15.23 2.81 -6.14
CA ARG A 326 -15.32 4.05 -5.36
C ARG A 326 -16.57 4.86 -5.66
N TRP A 327 -16.92 5.01 -6.93
CA TRP A 327 -17.96 5.93 -7.39
C TRP A 327 -18.96 5.26 -8.34
N GLY A 328 -18.48 4.46 -9.29
CA GLY A 328 -19.31 3.91 -10.36
C GLY A 328 -20.42 2.96 -9.89
N ARG A 329 -20.25 2.26 -8.75
CA ARG A 329 -21.29 1.41 -8.16
C ARG A 329 -22.58 2.15 -7.82
N GLU A 330 -22.45 3.43 -7.45
CA GLU A 330 -23.58 4.30 -7.11
C GLU A 330 -24.02 5.14 -8.33
N HIS A 331 -23.25 5.12 -9.42
CA HIS A 331 -23.43 5.94 -10.62
C HIS A 331 -23.31 5.10 -11.91
N VAL A 332 -23.89 3.90 -11.90
CA VAL A 332 -23.64 2.85 -12.91
C VAL A 332 -23.84 3.37 -14.34
N ALA A 333 -24.95 4.07 -14.61
CA ALA A 333 -25.22 4.60 -15.94
C ALA A 333 -24.16 5.61 -16.43
N ALA A 334 -23.67 6.48 -15.53
CA ALA A 334 -22.65 7.46 -15.88
C ALA A 334 -21.26 6.80 -16.03
N TYR A 335 -20.98 5.77 -15.24
CA TYR A 335 -19.78 4.96 -15.38
C TYR A 335 -19.77 4.20 -16.72
N ASP A 336 -20.84 3.45 -17.02
CA ASP A 336 -20.98 2.60 -18.21
C ASP A 336 -21.01 3.40 -19.52
N ALA A 337 -21.35 4.70 -19.43
CA ALA A 337 -21.25 5.61 -20.56
C ALA A 337 -19.79 5.76 -21.04
N SER A 338 -18.81 5.69 -20.12
CA SER A 338 -17.42 6.09 -20.39
C SER A 338 -16.37 5.03 -20.10
N PHE A 339 -16.67 4.01 -19.28
CA PHE A 339 -15.70 3.00 -18.82
C PHE A 339 -16.23 1.57 -18.96
N GLN A 340 -15.31 0.64 -19.20
CA GLN A 340 -15.54 -0.81 -19.15
C GLN A 340 -14.36 -1.52 -18.49
N HIS A 341 -14.63 -2.61 -17.77
CA HIS A 341 -13.61 -3.54 -17.28
C HIS A 341 -14.17 -4.95 -17.18
N GLY A 342 -13.29 -5.95 -17.09
CA GLY A 342 -13.69 -7.36 -16.94
C GLY A 342 -14.54 -7.59 -15.69
N GLY A 343 -15.48 -8.52 -15.77
CA GLY A 343 -16.39 -8.87 -14.68
C GLY A 343 -17.52 -7.88 -14.45
N HIS A 344 -17.58 -6.79 -15.21
CA HIS A 344 -18.65 -5.78 -15.13
C HIS A 344 -19.41 -5.68 -16.45
N ALA A 345 -20.73 -5.48 -16.36
CA ALA A 345 -21.63 -5.31 -17.51
C ALA A 345 -21.44 -6.34 -18.66
N GLY A 346 -21.14 -7.60 -18.33
CA GLY A 346 -20.96 -8.69 -19.29
C GLY A 346 -19.60 -8.73 -20.00
N VAL A 347 -18.65 -7.85 -19.65
CA VAL A 347 -17.28 -7.91 -20.16
C VAL A 347 -16.56 -9.08 -19.49
N GLY A 348 -16.01 -10.01 -20.28
CA GLY A 348 -15.31 -11.19 -19.74
C GLY A 348 -14.01 -10.83 -18.98
N GLY A 349 -13.58 -11.73 -18.09
CA GLY A 349 -12.32 -11.61 -17.34
C GLY A 349 -12.47 -11.01 -15.94
N SER A 350 -11.34 -10.83 -15.25
CA SER A 350 -11.29 -10.25 -13.90
C SER A 350 -11.40 -8.72 -13.93
N SER A 351 -11.75 -8.10 -12.80
CA SER A 351 -11.93 -6.64 -12.67
C SER A 351 -10.71 -5.81 -13.06
N TRP A 352 -9.50 -6.30 -12.82
CA TRP A 352 -8.25 -5.64 -13.20
C TRP A 352 -7.83 -5.87 -14.67
N LYS A 353 -8.70 -6.47 -15.50
CA LYS A 353 -8.43 -6.77 -16.92
C LYS A 353 -9.44 -6.07 -17.82
N ASN A 354 -9.12 -6.00 -19.11
CA ASN A 354 -10.00 -5.51 -20.16
C ASN A 354 -10.51 -4.07 -19.94
N HIS A 355 -9.67 -3.20 -19.37
CA HIS A 355 -10.01 -1.80 -19.17
C HIS A 355 -10.14 -1.08 -20.51
N ARG A 356 -11.27 -0.41 -20.70
CA ARG A 356 -11.56 0.41 -21.87
C ARG A 356 -12.19 1.73 -21.46
N PHE A 357 -12.01 2.71 -22.32
CA PHE A 357 -12.47 4.08 -22.14
C PHE A 357 -13.04 4.65 -23.44
N ARG A 358 -14.00 5.56 -23.29
CA ARG A 358 -14.43 6.52 -24.32
C ARG A 358 -14.93 7.79 -23.63
N ALA A 359 -14.57 8.95 -24.15
CA ALA A 359 -15.06 10.23 -23.62
C ALA A 359 -16.49 10.57 -24.12
N ASP A 360 -16.82 10.10 -25.32
CA ASP A 360 -18.14 10.24 -25.94
C ASP A 360 -18.85 8.88 -25.92
N PRO A 361 -20.08 8.78 -25.38
CA PRO A 361 -20.85 7.53 -25.37
C PRO A 361 -21.14 6.93 -26.76
N SER A 362 -21.03 7.73 -27.83
CA SER A 362 -21.16 7.29 -29.22
C SER A 362 -19.84 6.84 -29.86
N ALA A 363 -18.69 7.16 -29.24
CA ALA A 363 -17.39 6.77 -29.75
C ALA A 363 -17.09 5.28 -29.52
N ALA A 364 -16.16 4.76 -30.33
CA ALA A 364 -15.65 3.40 -30.17
C ALA A 364 -14.85 3.28 -28.86
N TRP A 365 -15.00 2.12 -28.21
CA TRP A 365 -14.21 1.75 -27.03
C TRP A 365 -12.73 1.62 -27.38
N GLN A 366 -11.87 2.21 -26.55
CA GLN A 366 -10.42 2.14 -26.72
C GLN A 366 -9.76 1.57 -25.46
N THR A 367 -8.73 0.74 -25.64
CA THR A 367 -7.80 0.41 -24.55
C THR A 367 -6.85 1.58 -24.34
N PHE A 368 -6.47 1.85 -23.09
CA PHE A 368 -5.60 2.99 -22.77
C PHE A 368 -4.32 2.60 -22.02
N HIS A 369 -4.23 1.37 -21.50
CA HIS A 369 -3.01 0.89 -20.85
C HIS A 369 -1.84 0.75 -21.81
N GLY A 370 -0.64 1.07 -21.30
CA GLY A 370 0.62 0.96 -22.03
C GLY A 370 1.05 2.25 -22.75
N GLU A 371 0.20 3.27 -22.80
CA GLU A 371 0.52 4.58 -23.38
C GLU A 371 0.24 5.70 -22.39
N GLN A 372 1.29 6.38 -21.90
CA GLN A 372 1.14 7.39 -20.84
C GLN A 372 0.25 8.57 -21.24
N SER A 373 0.26 9.01 -22.51
CA SER A 373 -0.65 10.04 -23.01
C SER A 373 -2.13 9.64 -22.83
N ARG A 374 -2.45 8.36 -23.05
CA ARG A 374 -3.81 7.84 -22.86
C ARG A 374 -4.16 7.69 -21.39
N GLU A 375 -3.24 7.22 -20.55
CA GLU A 375 -3.44 7.18 -19.09
C GLU A 375 -3.77 8.58 -18.53
N TYR A 376 -3.06 9.61 -18.99
CA TYR A 376 -3.32 11.00 -18.59
C TYR A 376 -4.63 11.57 -19.17
N GLU A 377 -5.00 11.22 -20.40
CA GLU A 377 -6.29 11.58 -20.99
C GLU A 377 -7.44 11.02 -20.16
N VAL A 378 -7.38 9.74 -19.81
CA VAL A 378 -8.38 9.04 -19.01
C VAL A 378 -8.46 9.63 -17.60
N LEU A 379 -7.31 9.89 -16.96
CA LEU A 379 -7.28 10.54 -15.66
C LEU A 379 -7.90 11.95 -15.72
N ALA A 380 -7.57 12.74 -16.73
CA ALA A 380 -8.13 14.09 -16.89
C ALA A 380 -9.66 14.05 -17.02
N PHE A 381 -10.19 13.11 -17.80
CA PHE A 381 -11.62 12.88 -17.90
C PHE A 381 -12.24 12.44 -16.57
N ALA A 382 -11.65 11.46 -15.89
CA ALA A 382 -12.15 10.96 -14.61
C ALA A 382 -12.20 12.08 -13.56
N ARG A 383 -11.19 12.96 -13.52
CA ARG A 383 -11.16 14.13 -12.61
C ARG A 383 -12.30 15.11 -12.88
N GLN A 384 -12.69 15.30 -14.14
CA GLN A 384 -13.85 16.12 -14.49
C GLN A 384 -15.17 15.44 -14.07
N LEU A 385 -15.24 14.11 -14.19
CA LEU A 385 -16.43 13.33 -13.90
C LEU A 385 -16.71 13.20 -12.40
N VAL A 386 -15.69 12.89 -11.60
CA VAL A 386 -15.85 12.53 -10.18
C VAL A 386 -15.12 13.44 -9.20
N GLY A 387 -14.34 14.41 -9.70
CA GLY A 387 -13.47 15.25 -8.89
C GLY A 387 -12.10 14.63 -8.62
N ASP A 388 -11.20 15.46 -8.07
CA ASP A 388 -9.78 15.12 -7.96
C ASP A 388 -9.50 13.98 -6.97
N ALA A 389 -10.15 13.97 -5.80
CA ALA A 389 -9.83 12.99 -4.75
C ALA A 389 -10.13 11.54 -5.18
N ASP A 390 -11.32 11.30 -5.73
CA ASP A 390 -11.73 9.97 -6.17
C ASP A 390 -10.96 9.51 -7.42
N ALA A 391 -10.78 10.39 -8.41
CA ALA A 391 -10.04 10.05 -9.62
C ALA A 391 -8.57 9.77 -9.35
N LEU A 392 -7.89 10.61 -8.56
CA LEU A 392 -6.48 10.39 -8.21
C LEU A 392 -6.30 9.12 -7.39
N SER A 393 -7.22 8.79 -6.48
CA SER A 393 -7.13 7.55 -5.68
C SER A 393 -7.19 6.26 -6.51
N CYS A 394 -7.54 6.35 -7.80
CA CYS A 394 -7.63 5.23 -8.72
C CYS A 394 -6.39 5.08 -9.62
N ILE A 395 -5.29 5.78 -9.33
CA ILE A 395 -4.05 5.62 -10.09
C ILE A 395 -2.93 5.07 -9.22
N SER A 396 -2.13 4.19 -9.82
CA SER A 396 -0.76 3.92 -9.41
C SER A 396 0.15 4.97 -10.01
N ILE A 397 1.16 5.45 -9.27
CA ILE A 397 2.04 6.55 -9.72
C ILE A 397 3.52 6.30 -9.41
N GLY A 398 4.38 6.84 -10.28
CA GLY A 398 5.83 6.89 -10.14
C GLY A 398 6.53 5.58 -10.51
N GLY A 399 7.86 5.57 -10.36
CA GLY A 399 8.69 4.39 -10.56
C GLY A 399 8.21 3.10 -9.86
N PRO A 400 7.72 3.15 -8.60
CA PRO A 400 7.25 1.99 -7.86
C PRO A 400 5.76 1.67 -8.07
N GLN A 401 5.01 2.47 -8.84
CA GLN A 401 3.57 2.26 -9.09
C GLN A 401 2.70 2.14 -7.82
N ILE A 402 2.93 2.99 -6.82
CA ILE A 402 2.13 2.99 -5.58
C ILE A 402 0.76 3.62 -5.86
N LEU A 403 -0.32 2.93 -5.47
CA LEU A 403 -1.68 3.49 -5.53
C LEU A 403 -1.80 4.75 -4.66
N ILE A 404 -2.31 5.84 -5.23
CA ILE A 404 -2.48 7.11 -4.51
C ILE A 404 -3.43 6.99 -3.32
N SER A 405 -4.34 6.02 -3.30
CA SER A 405 -5.15 5.75 -2.10
C SER A 405 -4.34 5.39 -0.86
N ASN A 406 -3.07 5.03 -1.02
CA ASN A 406 -2.12 4.80 0.07
C ASN A 406 -1.45 6.08 0.58
N ARG A 407 -1.86 7.26 0.12
CA ARG A 407 -1.28 8.55 0.53
C ARG A 407 -1.11 8.72 2.05
N ARG A 408 -2.08 8.32 2.87
CA ARG A 408 -1.95 8.40 4.35
C ARG A 408 -0.91 7.41 4.89
N LEU A 409 -0.86 6.21 4.30
CA LEU A 409 0.08 5.16 4.68
C LEU A 409 1.52 5.63 4.57
N ILE A 410 1.81 6.44 3.55
CA ILE A 410 3.14 6.98 3.26
C ILE A 410 3.27 8.48 3.62
N GLY A 411 2.38 8.97 4.50
CA GLY A 411 2.54 10.27 5.16
C GLY A 411 2.12 11.52 4.39
N TYR A 412 1.28 11.41 3.36
CA TYR A 412 0.68 12.55 2.66
C TYR A 412 -0.75 12.85 3.15
N GLU A 413 -1.01 14.14 3.35
CA GLU A 413 -2.28 14.66 3.89
C GLU A 413 -3.47 14.54 2.93
N SER A 414 -3.22 14.44 1.63
CA SER A 414 -4.24 14.30 0.59
C SER A 414 -3.72 13.56 -0.63
N GLU A 415 -4.64 13.06 -1.44
CA GLU A 415 -4.37 12.43 -2.74
C GLU A 415 -3.61 13.40 -3.65
N ARG A 416 -4.00 14.68 -3.62
CA ARG A 416 -3.33 15.76 -4.34
C ARG A 416 -1.90 15.99 -3.87
N ALA A 417 -1.66 15.99 -2.56
CA ALA A 417 -0.32 16.19 -2.02
C ALA A 417 0.64 15.07 -2.45
N MET A 418 0.19 13.81 -2.41
CA MET A 418 0.99 12.70 -2.93
C MET A 418 1.22 12.81 -4.45
N TYR A 419 0.16 13.11 -5.20
CA TYR A 419 0.25 13.30 -6.65
C TYR A 419 1.26 14.38 -7.02
N ASP A 420 1.18 15.57 -6.42
CA ASP A 420 2.08 16.69 -6.73
C ASP A 420 3.53 16.37 -6.35
N ALA A 421 3.77 15.73 -5.21
CA ALA A 421 5.10 15.31 -4.81
C ALA A 421 5.72 14.31 -5.80
N PHE A 422 4.95 13.31 -6.23
CA PHE A 422 5.40 12.33 -7.22
C PHE A 422 5.53 12.97 -8.62
N GLN A 423 4.74 13.98 -8.95
CA GLN A 423 4.87 14.71 -10.20
C GLN A 423 6.09 15.62 -10.25
N ALA A 424 6.60 16.01 -9.09
CA ALA A 424 7.78 16.85 -8.97
C ALA A 424 9.09 16.04 -9.02
N ASP A 425 9.22 14.98 -8.23
CA ASP A 425 10.55 14.42 -7.96
C ASP A 425 10.57 12.89 -7.82
N GLU A 426 11.56 12.24 -8.45
CA GLU A 426 11.84 10.80 -8.23
C GLU A 426 12.25 10.52 -6.78
N ARG A 427 12.75 11.52 -6.03
CA ARG A 427 12.96 11.39 -4.58
C ARG A 427 11.68 10.94 -3.88
N ALA A 428 10.54 11.56 -4.21
CA ALA A 428 9.26 11.22 -3.60
C ALA A 428 8.84 9.78 -3.94
N HIS A 429 9.23 9.28 -5.13
CA HIS A 429 8.97 7.90 -5.53
C HIS A 429 9.77 6.93 -4.68
N VAL A 430 11.09 7.16 -4.56
CA VAL A 430 11.99 6.29 -3.79
C VAL A 430 11.58 6.29 -2.32
N LEU A 431 11.45 7.45 -1.69
CA LEU A 431 11.12 7.53 -0.26
C LEU A 431 9.71 7.00 0.01
N GLY A 432 8.74 7.33 -0.84
CA GLY A 432 7.38 6.81 -0.74
C GLY A 432 7.30 5.28 -0.89
N PHE A 433 8.17 4.66 -1.69
CA PHE A 433 8.28 3.20 -1.79
C PHE A 433 8.73 2.56 -0.49
N PHE A 434 9.78 3.09 0.14
CA PHE A 434 10.23 2.56 1.43
C PHE A 434 9.23 2.83 2.55
N ASP A 435 8.56 3.99 2.55
CA ASP A 435 7.44 4.29 3.45
C ASP A 435 6.29 3.29 3.26
N TYR A 436 5.96 2.94 2.01
CA TYR A 436 4.96 1.91 1.72
C TYR A 436 5.40 0.55 2.28
N CYS A 437 6.61 0.10 1.98
CA CYS A 437 7.12 -1.18 2.49
C CYS A 437 7.23 -1.22 4.02
N GLN A 438 7.45 -0.06 4.66
CA GLN A 438 7.51 0.05 6.11
C GLN A 438 6.15 -0.15 6.76
N TYR A 439 5.09 0.40 6.15
CA TYR A 439 3.79 0.53 6.82
C TYR A 439 2.64 -0.26 6.20
N ALA A 440 2.78 -0.75 4.97
CA ALA A 440 1.77 -1.58 4.34
C ALA A 440 1.49 -2.81 5.20
N THR A 441 0.20 -3.09 5.34
CA THR A 441 -0.34 -4.23 6.08
C THR A 441 -1.46 -4.85 5.27
N GLY A 442 -1.54 -6.18 5.23
CA GLY A 442 -2.61 -6.92 4.55
C GLY A 442 -2.11 -8.19 3.86
N TYR A 443 -3.05 -9.04 3.45
CA TYR A 443 -2.83 -10.38 2.91
C TYR A 443 -2.16 -11.30 3.94
N ILE A 444 -0.84 -11.26 4.04
CA ILE A 444 -0.08 -11.98 5.08
C ILE A 444 0.89 -11.05 5.84
N HIS A 445 0.99 -9.78 5.43
CA HIS A 445 2.03 -8.87 5.87
C HIS A 445 1.60 -8.02 7.06
N ARG A 446 2.40 -8.07 8.11
CA ARG A 446 2.43 -7.06 9.18
C ARG A 446 3.35 -5.91 8.79
N ARG A 447 3.35 -4.85 9.60
CA ARG A 447 4.25 -3.71 9.41
C ARG A 447 5.68 -4.21 9.24
N ARG A 448 6.40 -3.60 8.29
CA ARG A 448 7.81 -3.87 7.95
C ARG A 448 8.12 -5.24 7.37
N GLU A 449 7.14 -6.13 7.23
CA GLU A 449 7.40 -7.45 6.65
C GLU A 449 7.78 -7.35 5.16
N LEU A 450 7.30 -6.34 4.42
CA LEU A 450 7.78 -6.08 3.06
C LEU A 450 9.25 -5.66 3.01
N LEU A 451 9.72 -4.84 3.96
CA LEU A 451 11.15 -4.49 4.05
C LEU A 451 11.98 -5.74 4.38
N ARG A 452 11.50 -6.59 5.31
CA ARG A 452 12.12 -7.88 5.64
C ARG A 452 12.22 -8.76 4.40
N ASP A 453 11.13 -8.94 3.67
CA ASP A 453 11.08 -9.82 2.51
C ASP A 453 11.98 -9.29 1.39
N LEU A 454 12.00 -7.98 1.14
CA LEU A 454 12.90 -7.37 0.17
C LEU A 454 14.38 -7.49 0.56
N ARG A 455 14.71 -7.35 1.86
CA ARG A 455 16.07 -7.53 2.39
C ARG A 455 16.53 -8.97 2.28
N ALA A 456 15.65 -9.92 2.60
CA ALA A 456 15.90 -11.35 2.56
C ALA A 456 15.71 -11.96 1.15
N LEU A 457 15.43 -11.14 0.13
CA LEU A 457 15.19 -11.55 -1.26
C LEU A 457 14.07 -12.61 -1.39
N ARG A 458 13.06 -12.54 -0.52
CA ARG A 458 11.86 -13.40 -0.52
C ARG A 458 10.88 -12.90 -1.57
N TRP A 459 11.20 -13.13 -2.84
CA TRP A 459 10.54 -12.47 -3.96
C TRP A 459 9.05 -12.78 -4.09
N VAL A 460 8.65 -14.03 -3.82
CA VAL A 460 7.25 -14.44 -3.92
C VAL A 460 6.43 -13.80 -2.80
N GLU A 461 6.96 -13.76 -1.58
CA GLU A 461 6.32 -13.14 -0.43
C GLU A 461 6.26 -11.62 -0.59
N PHE A 462 7.34 -11.00 -1.04
CA PHE A 462 7.35 -9.59 -1.39
C PHE A 462 6.30 -9.27 -2.45
N ALA A 463 6.26 -10.03 -3.56
CA ALA A 463 5.28 -9.85 -4.62
C ALA A 463 3.84 -10.04 -4.12
N ARG A 464 3.61 -11.04 -3.25
CA ARG A 464 2.30 -11.30 -2.66
C ARG A 464 1.81 -10.12 -1.80
N GLY A 465 2.69 -9.53 -1.01
CA GLY A 465 2.33 -8.36 -0.18
C GLY A 465 2.26 -7.05 -0.96
N TYR A 466 3.09 -6.89 -1.99
CA TYR A 466 3.18 -5.66 -2.77
C TYR A 466 2.12 -5.59 -3.89
N ASN A 467 1.97 -6.67 -4.67
CA ASN A 467 1.08 -6.75 -5.84
C ASN A 467 -0.22 -7.55 -5.58
N GLY A 468 -0.32 -8.23 -4.44
CA GLY A 468 -1.43 -9.12 -4.09
C GLY A 468 -1.21 -10.58 -4.52
N GLY A 469 -2.03 -11.50 -3.99
CA GLY A 469 -1.80 -12.94 -4.17
C GLY A 469 -2.14 -13.53 -5.53
N GLY A 470 -2.83 -12.81 -6.42
CA GLY A 470 -3.33 -13.38 -7.68
C GLY A 470 -2.25 -13.79 -8.70
N GLN A 471 -1.03 -13.24 -8.61
CA GLN A 471 0.10 -13.53 -9.52
C GLN A 471 1.45 -13.52 -8.79
N ALA A 472 1.47 -13.80 -7.49
CA ALA A 472 2.65 -13.63 -6.64
C ALA A 472 3.87 -14.39 -7.16
N GLU A 473 3.70 -15.61 -7.64
CA GLU A 473 4.78 -16.47 -8.14
C GLU A 473 5.38 -15.88 -9.43
N ALA A 474 4.53 -15.48 -10.38
CA ALA A 474 4.97 -14.89 -11.65
C ALA A 474 5.71 -13.55 -11.44
N TYR A 475 5.22 -12.70 -10.52
CA TYR A 475 5.92 -11.46 -10.16
C TYR A 475 7.20 -11.73 -9.38
N GLY A 476 7.19 -12.72 -8.48
CA GLY A 476 8.37 -13.15 -7.74
C GLY A 476 9.49 -13.61 -8.67
N ASP A 477 9.18 -14.45 -9.66
CA ASP A 477 10.13 -14.89 -10.69
C ASP A 477 10.67 -13.70 -11.51
N ALA A 478 9.80 -12.76 -11.88
CA ALA A 478 10.21 -11.57 -12.61
C ALA A 478 11.17 -10.70 -11.79
N LEU A 479 10.88 -10.49 -10.50
CA LEU A 479 11.73 -9.76 -9.57
C LEU A 479 13.08 -10.46 -9.38
N ALA A 480 13.09 -11.79 -9.19
CA ALA A 480 14.32 -12.57 -9.05
C ALA A 480 15.23 -12.44 -10.28
N ASN A 481 14.65 -12.50 -11.49
CA ASN A 481 15.38 -12.34 -12.75
C ASN A 481 15.92 -10.90 -12.92
N ALA A 482 15.12 -9.90 -12.57
CA ALA A 482 15.55 -8.50 -12.60
C ALA A 482 16.66 -8.23 -11.57
N TYR A 483 16.57 -8.84 -10.37
CA TYR A 483 17.61 -8.78 -9.35
C TYR A 483 18.92 -9.39 -9.84
N ALA A 484 18.89 -10.60 -10.41
CA ALA A 484 20.10 -11.23 -10.96
C ALA A 484 20.76 -10.35 -12.03
N THR A 485 19.96 -9.71 -12.88
CA THR A 485 20.46 -8.74 -13.87
C THR A 485 21.09 -7.53 -13.18
N ALA A 486 20.44 -6.95 -12.18
CA ALA A 486 20.93 -5.80 -11.45
C ALA A 486 22.20 -6.11 -10.63
N ALA A 487 22.28 -7.30 -10.02
CA ALA A 487 23.44 -7.76 -9.28
C ALA A 487 24.65 -8.03 -10.19
N SER A 488 24.44 -8.27 -11.48
CA SER A 488 25.52 -8.38 -12.49
C SER A 488 26.10 -7.03 -12.94
N LEU A 489 25.53 -5.91 -12.50
CA LEU A 489 26.07 -4.58 -12.79
C LEU A 489 27.32 -4.34 -11.95
N PRO A 490 28.35 -3.66 -12.50
CA PRO A 490 29.54 -3.28 -11.74
C PRO A 490 29.23 -2.06 -10.87
N LEU A 491 28.29 -2.21 -9.92
CA LEU A 491 27.94 -1.15 -8.99
C LEU A 491 29.17 -0.78 -8.16
N PRO A 492 29.51 0.52 -8.05
CA PRO A 492 30.56 0.93 -7.13
C PRO A 492 30.17 0.49 -5.71
N PRO A 493 31.14 0.23 -4.81
CA PRO A 493 30.80 0.04 -3.41
C PRO A 493 30.07 1.28 -2.89
N PRO A 494 29.22 1.16 -1.85
CA PRO A 494 28.76 2.30 -1.09
C PRO A 494 29.99 3.09 -0.67
N SER A 495 30.27 4.18 -1.38
CA SER A 495 31.36 5.06 -0.98
C SER A 495 30.89 5.65 0.33
N ALA A 496 31.63 5.44 1.42
CA ALA A 496 31.40 6.12 2.69
C ALA A 496 31.21 7.60 2.33
N HIS A 497 29.96 8.07 2.38
CA HIS A 497 29.58 9.28 1.69
C HIS A 497 30.55 10.38 2.11
N ALA A 498 31.21 10.99 1.12
CA ALA A 498 31.99 12.19 1.33
C ALA A 498 31.14 13.11 2.21
N ALA A 499 31.73 13.55 3.33
CA ALA A 499 31.09 14.46 4.27
C ALA A 499 30.31 15.53 3.48
N PRO A 500 29.10 15.91 3.93
CA PRO A 500 28.28 16.90 3.22
C PRO A 500 29.18 18.06 2.84
N ALA A 501 29.24 18.38 1.55
CA ALA A 501 30.11 19.44 1.03
C ALA A 501 29.96 20.64 1.95
N GLU A 502 31.04 21.02 2.64
CA GLU A 502 31.05 22.22 3.46
C GLU A 502 30.48 23.34 2.59
N SER A 503 29.43 23.98 3.11
CA SER A 503 28.87 25.14 2.42
C SER A 503 30.03 26.09 2.16
N PRO A 504 30.24 26.53 0.90
CA PRO A 504 31.30 27.49 0.63
C PRO A 504 31.10 28.66 1.60
N PRO A 505 32.17 29.15 2.26
CA PRO A 505 32.06 30.27 3.18
C PRO A 505 31.29 31.39 2.46
N PRO A 506 30.35 32.06 3.15
CA PRO A 506 29.53 33.07 2.51
C PRO A 506 30.43 34.04 1.77
N THR A 507 30.26 34.12 0.45
CA THR A 507 30.99 35.08 -0.38
C THR A 507 30.82 36.45 0.28
N PRO A 508 31.91 37.12 0.69
CA PRO A 508 31.79 38.44 1.30
C PRO A 508 31.02 39.32 0.32
N LEU A 509 29.93 39.91 0.81
CA LEU A 509 29.09 40.82 0.03
C LEU A 509 30.00 41.88 -0.60
N SER A 510 29.96 41.98 -1.94
CA SER A 510 30.59 43.08 -2.66
C SER A 510 30.15 44.41 -2.03
N PRO A 511 31.08 45.37 -1.77
CA PRO A 511 30.76 46.67 -1.16
C PRO A 511 29.77 47.54 -1.94
N LEU A 512 29.38 47.12 -3.15
CA LEU A 512 28.56 47.88 -4.09
C LEU A 512 27.04 47.71 -3.92
N LEU A 513 26.55 46.93 -2.95
CA LEU A 513 25.11 46.79 -2.67
C LEU A 513 24.68 47.37 -1.30
N LEU A 514 25.59 47.95 -0.52
CA LEU A 514 25.27 48.56 0.78
C LEU A 514 24.80 50.03 0.69
N SER A 515 24.89 50.67 -0.48
CA SER A 515 24.55 52.09 -0.67
C SER A 515 23.11 52.35 -1.15
N ALA A 516 22.34 51.32 -1.51
CA ALA A 516 20.96 51.48 -2.02
C ALA A 516 19.86 51.33 -0.95
N ARG A 517 20.14 50.82 0.26
CA ARG A 517 19.12 50.56 1.30
C ARG A 517 19.09 51.55 2.48
N VAL A 518 19.94 52.58 2.50
CA VAL A 518 19.93 53.60 3.58
C VAL A 518 19.12 54.86 3.22
N ARG A 519 18.62 55.01 1.99
CA ARG A 519 17.90 56.23 1.55
C ARG A 519 16.36 56.19 1.62
N ALA A 520 15.75 55.08 2.01
CA ALA A 520 14.28 54.94 1.98
C ALA A 520 13.58 55.01 3.37
N VAL A 521 14.30 55.23 4.47
CA VAL A 521 13.72 55.22 5.83
C VAL A 521 13.74 56.60 6.51
N ARG A 522 14.04 57.69 5.79
CA ARG A 522 14.23 59.02 6.41
C ARG A 522 13.40 60.19 5.88
N LEU A 523 12.21 59.93 5.34
CA LEU A 523 11.24 60.99 5.06
C LEU A 523 9.83 60.52 5.44
N GLY A 524 9.37 60.90 6.63
CA GLY A 524 8.02 60.60 7.06
C GLY A 524 7.68 60.91 8.53
N ALA A 525 8.07 62.08 9.06
CA ALA A 525 7.38 62.70 10.22
C ALA A 525 7.92 64.11 10.50
N THR A 526 7.14 65.16 10.19
CA THR A 526 6.82 66.32 11.06
C THR A 526 5.85 67.30 10.34
N ARG A 527 4.59 67.30 10.81
CA ARG A 527 3.60 68.38 11.13
C ARG A 527 3.81 69.85 10.68
N PRO A 528 2.76 70.69 10.59
CA PRO A 528 1.69 70.94 11.59
C PRO A 528 0.44 70.09 11.49
#